data_AF-A0A352MVD6-F1
#
_entry.id   AF-A0A352MVD6-F1
#
_cell.length_a   1.000
_cell.length_b   1.000
_cell.length_c   1.000
_cell.angle_alpha   90.00
_cell.angle_beta   90.00
_cell.angle_gamma   90.00
#
_symmetry.space_group_name_H-M   'P 1'
#
loop_
_entity.id
_entity.type
_entity.pdbx_description
1 polymer ?
#
loop_
_entity_poly.entity_id
_entity_poly.type
_entity_poly.pdbx_seq_one_letter_code
_entity_poly.pdbx_strand_id
1 'polypeptide(L)'
;MNRQIGKVNKKVIKLLSLEYKEELPIILGDSNIEHMKRQHPQDYYKYGDKIMDIVNNPTYVAKNPNQGSIEYIKEYKVDNEFILVAVRISNRGTMFAKTMFKMTERKIKIYLQNGYAKKYK
;
A
#
# COMPACT_ATOMS: atom_id res chain seq x y z
N MET A 1 12.10 0.70 15.74
CA MET A 1 11.46 2.02 15.96
C MET A 1 10.36 2.24 14.95
N ASN A 2 9.31 2.97 15.34
CA ASN A 2 8.31 3.45 14.38
C ASN A 2 8.90 4.60 13.55
N ARG A 3 8.82 4.49 12.23
CA ARG A 3 9.25 5.56 11.29
C ARG A 3 8.12 5.97 10.37
N GLN A 4 8.01 7.27 10.09
CA GLN A 4 7.11 7.76 9.05
C GLN A 4 7.72 7.46 7.66
N ILE A 5 6.93 6.84 6.79
CA ILE A 5 7.35 6.45 5.43
C ILE A 5 6.56 7.16 4.33
N GLY A 6 5.54 7.95 4.69
CA GLY A 6 4.72 8.67 3.72
C GLY A 6 3.49 9.27 4.38
N LYS A 7 2.51 9.65 3.56
CA LYS A 7 1.22 10.18 4.02
C LYS A 7 0.09 9.68 3.14
N VAL A 8 -1.09 9.51 3.73
CA VAL A 8 -2.35 9.51 3.00
C VAL A 8 -2.61 10.95 2.58
N ASN A 9 -2.11 11.32 1.40
CA ASN A 9 -2.16 12.70 0.92
C ASN A 9 -3.54 13.05 0.32
N LYS A 10 -3.76 14.35 0.09
CA LYS A 10 -5.02 14.86 -0.49
C LYS A 10 -5.41 14.18 -1.80
N LYS A 11 -4.43 13.81 -2.64
CA LYS A 11 -4.68 13.14 -3.92
C LYS A 11 -5.25 11.73 -3.70
N VAL A 12 -4.68 10.95 -2.78
CA VAL A 12 -5.20 9.62 -2.43
C VAL A 12 -6.59 9.73 -1.81
N ILE A 13 -6.79 10.69 -0.90
CA ILE A 13 -8.10 10.96 -0.27
C ILE A 13 -9.16 11.22 -1.33
N LYS A 14 -8.87 12.09 -2.32
CA LYS A 14 -9.78 12.41 -3.42
C LYS A 14 -10.01 11.22 -4.35
N LEU A 15 -8.96 10.52 -4.78
CA LEU A 15 -9.07 9.40 -5.74
C LEU A 15 -9.91 8.24 -5.20
N LEU A 16 -9.86 8.01 -3.88
CA LEU A 16 -10.55 6.90 -3.24
C LEU A 16 -11.81 7.32 -2.46
N SER A 17 -12.22 8.59 -2.57
CA SER A 17 -13.35 9.17 -1.85
C SER A 17 -13.33 8.84 -0.35
N LEU A 18 -12.19 9.10 0.30
CA LEU A 18 -12.00 8.85 1.73
C LEU A 18 -12.54 10.01 2.56
N GLU A 19 -13.06 9.72 3.75
CA GLU A 19 -13.68 10.71 4.65
C GLU A 19 -12.66 11.48 5.51
N TYR A 20 -11.36 11.35 5.21
CA TYR A 20 -10.31 12.04 5.96
C TYR A 20 -10.24 13.52 5.58
N LYS A 21 -10.39 14.40 6.58
CA LYS A 21 -10.32 15.86 6.39
C LYS A 21 -8.89 16.36 6.18
N GLU A 22 -7.92 15.66 6.74
CA GLU A 22 -6.51 16.04 6.74
C GLU A 22 -5.63 14.90 6.23
N GLU A 23 -4.40 15.24 5.84
CA GLU A 23 -3.41 14.24 5.47
C GLU A 23 -2.92 13.47 6.70
N LEU A 24 -2.86 12.15 6.61
CA LEU A 24 -2.49 11.30 7.74
C LEU A 24 -1.09 10.70 7.53
N PRO A 25 -0.18 10.77 8.50
CA PRO A 25 1.13 10.13 8.38
C PRO A 25 0.99 8.60 8.33
N ILE A 26 1.76 7.97 7.44
CA ILE A 26 1.84 6.52 7.31
C ILE A 26 3.12 6.05 8.01
N ILE A 27 2.94 5.19 9.01
CA ILE A 27 4.01 4.68 9.87
C ILE A 27 4.35 3.24 9.47
N LEU A 28 5.65 2.93 9.46
CA LEU A 28 6.15 1.56 9.43
C LEU A 28 6.79 1.27 10.79
N GLY A 29 6.22 0.29 11.49
CA GLY A 29 6.73 -0.18 12.78
C GLY A 29 7.39 -1.56 12.67
N ASP A 30 8.26 -1.88 13.63
CA ASP A 30 9.07 -3.11 13.62
C ASP A 30 8.21 -4.38 13.55
N SER A 31 7.12 -4.43 14.31
CA SER A 31 6.21 -5.59 14.28
C SER A 31 5.55 -5.82 12.91
N ASN A 32 5.34 -4.76 12.12
CA ASN A 32 4.85 -4.89 10.74
C ASN A 32 5.98 -5.36 9.81
N ILE A 33 7.22 -4.93 10.03
CA ILE A 33 8.39 -5.43 9.29
C ILE A 33 8.57 -6.92 9.56
N GLU A 34 8.55 -7.35 10.83
CA GLU A 34 8.65 -8.76 11.21
C GLU A 34 7.52 -9.59 10.62
N HIS A 35 6.29 -9.06 10.62
CA HIS A 35 5.16 -9.69 9.96
C HIS A 35 5.40 -9.89 8.46
N MET A 36 5.86 -8.85 7.75
CA MET A 36 6.17 -8.95 6.31
C MET A 36 7.28 -9.96 6.04
N LYS A 37 8.38 -9.93 6.82
CA LYS A 37 9.47 -10.90 6.71
C LYS A 37 9.01 -12.34 6.92
N ARG A 38 8.09 -12.56 7.87
CA ARG A 38 7.56 -13.90 8.17
C ARG A 38 6.55 -14.39 7.14
N GLN A 39 5.66 -13.52 6.66
CA GLN A 39 4.56 -13.91 5.77
C GLN A 39 4.92 -13.85 4.28
N HIS A 40 5.82 -12.94 3.92
CA HIS A 40 6.23 -12.68 2.54
C HIS A 40 7.76 -12.54 2.43
N PRO A 41 8.53 -13.56 2.85
CA PRO A 41 9.99 -13.45 2.96
C PRO A 41 10.67 -13.08 1.64
N GLN A 42 10.27 -13.72 0.54
CA GLN A 42 10.84 -13.47 -0.80
C GLN A 42 10.50 -12.07 -1.32
N ASP A 43 9.24 -11.67 -1.21
CA ASP A 43 8.81 -10.34 -1.65
C ASP A 43 9.45 -9.24 -0.80
N TYR A 44 9.55 -9.43 0.52
CA TYR A 44 10.20 -8.49 1.41
C TYR A 44 11.71 -8.40 1.13
N TYR A 45 12.36 -9.53 0.86
CA TYR A 45 13.78 -9.52 0.48
C TYR A 45 14.02 -8.68 -0.79
N LYS A 46 13.15 -8.81 -1.79
CA LYS A 46 13.29 -8.10 -3.07
C LYS A 46 12.84 -6.64 -3.03
N TYR A 47 11.79 -6.32 -2.27
CA TYR A 47 11.11 -5.01 -2.34
C TYR A 47 10.94 -4.29 -0.98
N GLY A 48 11.43 -4.87 0.11
CA GLY A 48 11.26 -4.30 1.45
C GLY A 48 11.92 -2.92 1.62
N ASP A 49 13.03 -2.67 0.93
CA ASP A 49 13.68 -1.35 0.86
C ASP A 49 12.87 -0.33 0.03
N LYS A 50 12.00 -0.80 -0.86
CA LYS A 50 11.15 0.03 -1.74
C LYS A 50 9.83 0.45 -1.12
N ILE A 51 9.45 -0.04 0.07
CA ILE A 51 8.15 0.27 0.71
C ILE A 51 7.89 1.78 0.75
N MET A 52 8.90 2.58 1.11
CA MET A 52 8.78 4.05 1.16
C MET A 52 8.54 4.65 -0.24
N ASP A 53 9.23 4.18 -1.28
CA ASP A 53 8.97 4.64 -2.65
C ASP A 53 7.58 4.22 -3.13
N ILE A 54 7.13 2.99 -2.84
CA ILE A 54 5.81 2.50 -3.24
C ILE A 54 4.70 3.36 -2.63
N VAL A 55 4.84 3.75 -1.36
CA VAL A 55 3.85 4.59 -0.67
C VAL A 55 3.85 6.03 -1.21
N ASN A 56 5.02 6.61 -1.52
CA ASN A 56 5.09 8.01 -1.98
C ASN A 56 4.86 8.16 -3.50
N ASN A 57 5.20 7.14 -4.28
CA ASN A 57 5.17 7.15 -5.74
C ASN A 57 4.43 5.94 -6.33
N PRO A 58 3.20 5.60 -5.88
CA PRO A 58 2.48 4.45 -6.41
C PRO A 58 2.12 4.66 -7.89
N THR A 59 1.93 3.56 -8.61
CA THR A 59 1.31 3.59 -9.95
C THR A 59 -0.21 3.65 -9.82
N TYR A 60 -0.77 2.90 -8.87
CA TYR A 60 -2.20 2.86 -8.58
C TYR A 60 -2.46 2.92 -7.08
N VAL A 61 -3.65 3.37 -6.70
CA VAL A 61 -4.17 3.25 -5.35
C VAL A 61 -5.55 2.60 -5.38
N ALA A 62 -5.87 1.80 -4.36
CA ALA A 62 -7.17 1.15 -4.24
C ALA A 62 -7.66 1.20 -2.79
N LYS A 63 -8.98 1.06 -2.61
CA LYS A 63 -9.60 0.83 -1.31
C LYS A 63 -10.03 -0.62 -1.26
N ASN A 64 -9.52 -1.38 -0.30
CA ASN A 64 -9.96 -2.76 -0.09
C ASN A 64 -11.36 -2.75 0.57
N PRO A 65 -12.40 -3.28 -0.09
CA PRO A 65 -13.77 -3.19 0.41
C PRO A 65 -13.99 -4.04 1.67
N ASN A 66 -13.21 -5.11 1.87
CA ASN A 66 -13.42 -6.07 2.95
C ASN A 66 -12.64 -5.72 4.21
N GLN A 67 -11.41 -5.23 4.05
CA GLN A 67 -10.48 -5.03 5.16
C GLN A 67 -10.18 -3.56 5.47
N GLY A 68 -10.83 -2.63 4.75
CA GLY A 68 -10.71 -1.19 5.00
C GLY A 68 -9.32 -0.60 4.77
N SER A 69 -8.40 -1.35 4.16
CA SER A 69 -7.06 -0.84 3.82
C SER A 69 -7.08 0.06 2.60
N ILE A 70 -6.20 1.06 2.63
CA ILE A 70 -5.72 1.74 1.43
C ILE A 70 -4.57 0.90 0.88
N GLU A 71 -4.65 0.49 -0.37
CA GLU A 71 -3.64 -0.32 -1.04
C GLU A 71 -2.86 0.56 -2.01
N TYR A 72 -1.56 0.73 -1.75
CA TYR A 72 -0.62 1.45 -2.60
C TYR A 72 0.07 0.43 -3.50
N ILE A 73 -0.07 0.58 -4.82
CA ILE A 73 0.37 -0.43 -5.79
C ILE A 73 1.39 0.20 -6.74
N LYS A 74 2.58 -0.39 -6.82
CA LYS A 74 3.63 0.00 -7.76
C LYS A 74 3.79 -1.08 -8.82
N GLU A 75 3.77 -0.66 -10.08
CA GLU A 75 4.07 -1.48 -11.25
C GLU A 75 5.56 -1.35 -11.58
N TYR A 76 6.27 -2.47 -11.58
CA TYR A 76 7.66 -2.60 -12.03
C TYR A 76 7.69 -3.22 -13.41
N LYS A 77 7.74 -2.37 -14.45
CA LYS A 77 7.59 -2.78 -15.85
C LYS A 77 8.63 -3.79 -16.34
N VAL A 78 9.86 -3.73 -15.83
CA VAL A 78 10.96 -4.62 -16.25
C VAL A 78 10.63 -6.08 -15.93
N ASP A 79 10.08 -6.32 -14.73
CA ASP A 79 9.75 -7.67 -14.26
C ASP A 79 8.26 -8.01 -14.48
N ASN A 80 7.46 -7.05 -14.97
CA ASN A 80 6.00 -7.10 -15.02
C ASN A 80 5.36 -7.45 -13.65
N GLU A 81 5.96 -6.97 -12.56
CA GLU A 81 5.50 -7.26 -11.19
C GLU A 81 4.73 -6.07 -10.59
N PHE A 82 3.68 -6.37 -9.84
CA PHE A 82 2.89 -5.39 -9.11
C PHE A 82 3.05 -5.63 -7.62
N ILE A 83 3.66 -4.67 -6.92
CA ILE A 83 3.88 -4.76 -5.48
C ILE A 83 2.87 -3.88 -4.76
N LEU A 84 2.16 -4.50 -3.83
CA LEU A 84 1.11 -3.87 -3.04
C LEU A 84 1.62 -3.65 -1.61
N VAL A 85 1.44 -2.44 -1.09
CA VAL A 85 1.60 -2.10 0.33
C VAL A 85 0.22 -1.75 0.89
N ALA A 86 -0.24 -2.54 1.87
CA ALA A 86 -1.54 -2.33 2.50
C ALA A 86 -1.39 -1.44 3.74
N VAL A 87 -2.07 -0.29 3.73
CA VAL A 87 -2.09 0.69 4.81
C VAL A 87 -3.43 0.66 5.53
N ARG A 88 -3.43 0.58 6.86
CA ARG A 88 -4.65 0.57 7.69
C ARG A 88 -4.57 1.54 8.84
N ILE A 89 -5.71 2.10 9.19
CA ILE A 89 -5.87 2.88 10.42
C ILE A 89 -5.87 1.94 11.62
N SER A 90 -5.18 2.35 12.68
CA SER A 90 -5.26 1.72 14.01
C SER A 90 -6.41 2.32 14.82
N ASN A 91 -6.75 1.69 15.95
CA ASN A 91 -7.77 2.20 16.87
C ASN A 91 -7.45 3.59 17.43
N ARG A 92 -6.17 4.01 17.39
CA ARG A 92 -5.72 5.35 17.82
C ARG A 92 -5.65 6.36 16.68
N GLY A 93 -6.19 6.05 15.51
CA GLY A 93 -6.21 6.94 14.34
C GLY A 93 -4.90 6.99 13.53
N THR A 94 -3.85 6.28 13.94
CA THR A 94 -2.58 6.25 13.21
C THR A 94 -2.64 5.28 12.02
N MET A 95 -2.17 5.69 10.84
CA MET A 95 -2.06 4.82 9.67
C MET A 95 -0.77 4.01 9.71
N PHE A 96 -0.87 2.70 9.50
CA PHE A 96 0.28 1.79 9.46
C PHE A 96 0.35 1.02 8.15
N ALA A 97 1.54 0.92 7.56
CA ALA A 97 1.82 -0.08 6.53
C ALA A 97 1.89 -1.47 7.17
N LYS A 98 0.81 -2.25 7.01
CA LYS A 98 0.57 -3.51 7.72
C LYS A 98 1.25 -4.71 7.06
N THR A 99 1.23 -4.76 5.73
CA THR A 99 1.85 -5.85 4.96
C THR A 99 2.25 -5.37 3.57
N MET A 100 3.14 -6.11 2.91
CA MET A 100 3.52 -5.92 1.52
C MET A 100 3.71 -7.28 0.84
N PHE A 101 3.31 -7.38 -0.42
CA PHE A 101 3.49 -8.60 -1.22
C PHE A 101 3.32 -8.33 -2.71
N LYS A 102 3.81 -9.26 -3.53
CA LYS A 102 3.55 -9.29 -4.96
C LYS A 102 2.10 -9.71 -5.22
N MET A 103 1.39 -8.93 -6.01
CA MET A 103 0.03 -9.27 -6.44
C MET A 103 0.06 -10.45 -7.42
N THR A 104 -0.90 -11.36 -7.29
CA THR A 104 -1.14 -12.41 -8.29
C THR A 104 -1.73 -11.81 -9.56
N GLU A 105 -1.49 -12.44 -10.71
CA GLU A 105 -2.07 -12.04 -12.00
C GLU A 105 -3.59 -11.93 -11.94
N ARG A 106 -4.25 -12.89 -11.27
CA ARG A 106 -5.70 -12.84 -11.03
C ARG A 106 -6.12 -11.57 -10.30
N LYS A 107 -5.40 -11.18 -9.24
CA LYS A 107 -5.71 -9.97 -8.48
C LYS A 107 -5.48 -8.71 -9.33
N ILE A 108 -4.38 -8.65 -10.07
CA ILE A 108 -4.08 -7.54 -11.00
C ILE A 108 -5.22 -7.36 -12.00
N LYS A 109 -5.63 -8.46 -12.67
CA LYS A 109 -6.72 -8.46 -13.65
C LYS A 109 -8.02 -7.93 -13.04
N ILE A 110 -8.45 -8.46 -11.89
CA ILE A 110 -9.67 -8.00 -11.22
C ILE A 110 -9.59 -6.52 -10.87
N TYR A 111 -8.45 -6.06 -10.35
CA TYR A 111 -8.28 -4.68 -9.90
C TYR A 111 -8.31 -3.67 -11.05
N LEU A 112 -7.66 -4.01 -12.16
CA LEU A 112 -7.58 -3.13 -13.33
C LEU A 112 -8.88 -3.17 -14.15
N GLN A 113 -9.45 -4.36 -14.39
CA GLN A 113 -10.65 -4.50 -15.23
C GLN A 113 -11.90 -3.93 -14.55
N ASN A 114 -12.06 -4.12 -13.25
CA ASN A 114 -13.23 -3.62 -12.53
C ASN A 114 -13.05 -2.18 -12.03
N GLY A 115 -11.92 -1.54 -12.36
CA GLY A 115 -11.64 -0.16 -11.98
C GLY A 115 -11.48 0.07 -10.47
N TYR A 116 -11.16 -0.98 -9.70
CA TYR A 116 -10.86 -0.87 -8.27
C TYR A 116 -9.54 -0.15 -8.02
N ALA A 117 -8.54 -0.40 -8.86
CA ALA A 117 -7.29 0.34 -8.87
C ALA A 117 -7.47 1.67 -9.61
N LYS A 118 -7.36 2.78 -8.88
CA LYS A 118 -7.35 4.13 -9.45
C LYS A 118 -5.93 4.51 -9.80
N LYS A 119 -5.73 4.92 -11.05
CA LYS A 119 -4.43 5.37 -11.54
C LYS A 119 -3.98 6.60 -10.75
N TYR A 120 -2.78 6.52 -10.17
CA TYR A 120 -2.21 7.60 -9.37
C TYR A 120 -1.29 8.48 -10.21
N LYS A 121 -0.42 7.90 -11.04
CA LYS A 121 0.44 8.66 -11.98
C LYS A 121 -0.22 8.80 -13.34
#